data_AF-A0A522JLM4-F1
#
_entry.id   AF-A0A522JLM4-F1
#
_cell.length_a   1.000
_cell.length_b   1.000
_cell.length_c   1.000
_cell.angle_alpha   90.00
_cell.angle_beta   90.00
_cell.angle_gamma   90.00
#
_symmetry.space_group_name_H-M   'P 1'
#
loop_
_entity.id
_entity.type
_entity.pdbx_description
1 polymer ?
#
loop_
_entity_poly.entity_id
_entity_poly.type
_entity_poly.pdbx_seq_one_letter_code
_entity_poly.pdbx_strand_id
1 'polypeptide(L)' 'AFIVEQAGGVATTGRQRIMDVQPTALHQRVPVFLGSKQEIELATRYHMDADEAQG' A
#
# COMPACT_ATOMS: atom_id res chain seq x y z
N ALA A 1 2.25 -0.90 9.29
CA ALA A 1 3.20 -0.24 8.39
C ALA A 1 4.53 0.05 9.08
N PHE A 2 4.54 0.85 10.15
CA PHE A 2 5.79 1.30 10.80
C PHE A 2 6.82 0.20 11.07
N ILE A 3 6.45 -0.90 11.74
CA ILE A 3 7.38 -2.01 12.04
C ILE A 3 7.98 -2.62 10.77
N VAL A 4 7.14 -2.91 9.78
CA VAL A 4 7.55 -3.56 8.52
C VAL A 4 8.52 -2.67 7.75
N GLU A 5 8.24 -1.37 7.70
CA GLU A 5 9.10 -0.41 7.01
C GLU A 5 10.44 -0.21 7.73
N GLN A 6 10.45 -0.20 9.06
CA GLN A 6 11.71 -0.18 9.82
C GLN A 6 12.56 -1.44 9.61
N ALA A 7 11.93 -2.57 9.26
CA ALA A 7 12.62 -3.80 8.88
C ALA A 7 13.05 -3.85 7.40
N GLY A 8 12.89 -2.76 6.63
CA GLY A 8 13.23 -2.67 5.21
C GLY A 8 12.16 -3.24 4.26
N GLY A 9 10.99 -3.62 4.77
CA GLY A 9 9.83 -3.99 3.97
C GLY A 9 9.02 -2.79 3.49
N VAL A 10 7.91 -3.04 2.80
CA VAL A 10 6.99 -2.01 2.30
C VAL A 10 5.58 -2.25 2.83
N ALA A 11 4.83 -1.18 3.06
CA ALA A 11 3.42 -1.23 3.45
C ALA A 11 2.59 -0.18 2.69
N THR A 12 1.58 -0.63 1.93
CA THR A 12 0.80 0.20 0.99
C THR A 12 -0.68 -0.23 1.00
N THR A 13 -1.57 0.66 0.56
CA THR A 13 -2.98 0.35 0.29
C THR A 13 -3.17 -0.27 -1.11
N GLY A 14 -2.08 -0.53 -1.83
CA GLY A 14 -2.06 -0.90 -3.25
C GLY A 14 -2.06 0.32 -4.19
N ARG A 15 -2.11 1.55 -3.65
CA ARG A 15 -2.08 2.81 -4.43
C ARG A 15 -1.26 3.91 -3.77
N GLN A 16 -1.23 3.94 -2.44
CA GLN A 16 -0.46 4.90 -1.65
C GLN A 16 0.16 4.20 -0.44
N ARG A 17 1.29 4.74 0.05
CA ARG A 17 1.95 4.24 1.26
C ARG A 17 1.05 4.46 2.47
N ILE A 18 0.94 3.45 3.34
CA ILE A 18 0.01 3.49 4.49
C ILE A 18 0.36 4.63 5.47
N MET A 19 1.64 4.91 5.70
CA MET A 19 2.07 5.97 6.61
C MET A 19 1.74 7.39 6.12
N ASP A 20 1.43 7.54 4.82
CA ASP A 20 1.12 8.83 4.21
C ASP A 20 -0.41 9.06 4.10
N VAL A 21 -1.22 8.05 4.46
CA VAL A 21 -2.69 8.16 4.49
C VAL A 21 -3.11 9.07 5.64
N GLN A 22 -3.63 10.25 5.32
CA GLN A 22 -4.30 11.10 6.31
C GLN A 22 -5.65 10.49 6.72
N PRO A 23 -5.86 10.13 8.01
CA PRO A 23 -7.13 9.57 8.44
C PRO A 23 -8.27 10.60 8.40
N THR A 24 -9.46 10.17 8.01
CA THR A 24 -10.70 10.97 7.96
C THR A 24 -11.70 10.60 9.05
N ALA A 25 -11.53 9.44 9.72
CA ALA A 25 -12.38 8.98 10.81
C ALA A 25 -11.62 8.04 11.76
N LEU A 26 -12.08 7.96 13.02
CA LEU A 26 -11.44 7.11 14.05
C LEU A 26 -11.43 5.62 13.69
N HIS A 27 -12.48 5.13 13.03
CA HIS A 27 -12.61 3.72 12.62
C HIS A 27 -12.44 3.52 11.11
N GLN A 28 -11.64 4.37 10.46
CA GLN A 28 -11.35 4.22 9.04
C GLN A 28 -10.70 2.87 8.74
N ARG A 29 -11.20 2.22 7.68
CA ARG A 29 -10.60 1.01 7.12
C ARG A 29 -9.86 1.37 5.84
N VAL A 30 -8.76 0.67 5.58
CA VAL A 30 -8.02 0.75 4.32
C VAL A 30 -7.58 -0.65 3.89
N PRO A 31 -7.41 -0.92 2.58
CA PRO A 31 -6.71 -2.11 2.13
C PRO A 31 -5.28 -2.15 2.68
N VAL A 32 -4.73 -3.35 2.89
CA VAL A 32 -3.40 -3.51 3.49
C VAL A 32 -2.59 -4.54 2.70
N PHE A 33 -1.48 -4.08 2.13
CA PHE A 33 -0.44 -4.89 1.51
C PHE A 33 0.85 -4.60 2.30
N LEU A 34 1.44 -5.62 2.93
CA LEU A 34 2.66 -5.48 3.73
C LEU A 34 3.55 -6.71 3.59
N GLY A 35 4.86 -6.49 3.52
CA GLY A 35 5.83 -7.59 3.40
C GLY A 35 7.10 -7.19 2.67
N SER A 36 7.71 -8.18 2.03
CA SER A 36 8.94 -8.03 1.23
C SER A 36 8.75 -6.98 0.13
N LYS A 37 9.70 -6.04 0.05
CA LYS A 37 9.65 -4.90 -0.86
C LYS A 37 9.27 -5.29 -2.30
N GLN A 38 9.97 -6.25 -2.89
CA GLN A 38 9.77 -6.67 -4.28
C GLN A 38 8.36 -7.22 -4.54
N GLU A 39 7.83 -8.04 -3.63
CA GLU A 39 6.51 -8.64 -3.77
C GLU A 39 5.41 -7.59 -3.65
N ILE A 40 5.56 -6.66 -2.70
CA ILE A 40 4.58 -5.60 -2.49
C ILE A 40 4.60 -4.58 -3.62
N GLU A 41 5.78 -4.25 -4.17
CA GLU A 41 5.90 -3.39 -5.36
C GLU A 41 5.25 -4.04 -6.59
N LEU A 42 5.44 -5.36 -6.79
CA LEU A 42 4.79 -6.09 -7.86
C LEU A 42 3.26 -6.10 -7.71
N ALA A 43 2.77 -6.45 -6.51
CA ALA A 43 1.34 -6.45 -6.23
C ALA A 43 0.72 -5.06 -6.43
N THR A 44 1.42 -4.00 -6.02
CA THR A 44 0.98 -2.61 -6.23
C THR A 44 0.92 -2.27 -7.72
N ARG A 45 1.89 -2.71 -8.52
CA ARG A 45 1.92 -2.46 -9.96
C ARG A 45 0.69 -3.03 -10.68
N TYR A 46 0.26 -4.25 -10.35
CA TYR A 46 -0.96 -4.80 -10.93
C TYR A 46 -2.20 -3.94 -10.71
N HIS A 47 -2.28 -3.24 -9.57
CA HIS A 47 -3.41 -2.35 -9.29
C HIS A 47 -3.29 -1.03 -10.06
N MET A 48 -2.08 -0.48 -10.21
CA MET A 48 -1.84 0.72 -11.01
C MET A 48 -2.11 0.47 -12.50
N ASP A 49 -1.58 -0.62 -13.05
CA ASP A 49 -1.79 -1.01 -14.46
C ASP A 49 -3.29 -1.24 -14.75
N ALA A 50 -4.02 -1.83 -13.81
CA ALA A 50 -5.47 -2.04 -13.92
C ALA A 50 -6.26 -0.72 -13.88
N ASP A 51 -5.85 0.25 -13.04
CA ASP A 51 -6.46 1.58 -13.00
C ASP A 51 -6.23 2.33 -14.32
N GLU A 52 -5.03 2.23 -14.91
CA GLU A 52 -4.69 2.84 -16.21
C GLU A 52 -5.49 2.24 -17.37
N ALA A 53 -5.67 0.92 -17.40
CA ALA A 53 -6.41 0.25 -18.47
C ALA A 53 -7.94 0.51 -18.44
N GLN A 54 -8.45 1.06 -17.33
CA GLN A 54 -9.88 1.40 -17.16
C GLN A 54 -10.20 2.86 -17.48
N GLY A 55 -9.19 3.71 -17.68
CA GLY A 55 -9.33 5.11 -18.09
C GLY A 55 -9.31 5.29 -19.60
#